data_AF-A0A178MCR6-F1
#
_entry.id   AF-A0A178MCR6-F1
#
_cell.length_a   1.000
_cell.length_b   1.000
_cell.length_c   1.000
_cell.angle_alpha   90.00
_cell.angle_beta   90.00
_cell.angle_gamma   90.00
#
_symmetry.space_group_name_H-M   'P 1'
#
loop_
_entity.id
_entity.type
_entity.pdbx_description
1 polymer ?
#
loop_
_entity_poly.entity_id
_entity_poly.type
_entity_poly.pdbx_seq_one_letter_code
_entity_poly.pdbx_strand_id
1 'polypeptide(L)'
;MKTPFWRTSSVIGGLALGLLILTRLISELSFWLAEPLYYQWRQLDPDNSFLMITLHHLWQGSIALLVIIVIARNIRLLTSISHSTRCGSRIATSCNSSPA
;
A
#
# COMPACT_ATOMS: atom_id res chain seq x y z
N MET A 1 -8.29 -13.74 -26.13
CA MET A 1 -9.30 -12.66 -26.03
C MET A 1 -8.57 -11.35 -25.77
N LYS A 2 -8.63 -10.37 -26.68
CA LYS A 2 -8.06 -9.03 -26.45
C LYS A 2 -9.01 -8.24 -25.53
N THR A 3 -8.55 -7.82 -24.36
CA THR A 3 -9.35 -6.96 -23.48
C THR A 3 -9.59 -5.62 -24.16
N PRO A 4 -10.81 -5.06 -24.12
CA PRO A 4 -11.09 -3.77 -24.75
C PRO A 4 -10.26 -2.67 -24.07
N PHE A 5 -9.59 -1.84 -24.87
CA PHE A 5 -8.70 -0.76 -24.42
C PHE A 5 -9.32 0.11 -23.31
N TRP A 6 -10.61 0.44 -23.43
CA TRP A 6 -11.38 1.20 -22.44
C TRP A 6 -11.40 0.57 -21.04
N ARG A 7 -11.43 -0.76 -20.96
CA ARG A 7 -11.42 -1.48 -19.67
C ARG A 7 -10.04 -1.39 -19.01
N THR A 8 -8.97 -1.47 -19.79
CA THR A 8 -7.60 -1.30 -19.28
C THR A 8 -7.37 0.11 -18.79
N SER A 9 -7.79 1.13 -19.56
CA SER A 9 -7.64 2.55 -19.17
C SER A 9 -8.43 2.90 -17.91
N SER A 10 -9.64 2.36 -17.75
CA SER A 10 -10.46 2.58 -16.55
C SER A 10 -9.82 1.97 -15.30
N VAL A 11 -9.25 0.76 -15.41
CA VAL A 11 -8.54 0.12 -14.29
C VAL A 11 -7.30 0.90 -13.89
N ILE A 12 -6.49 1.33 -14.85
CA ILE A 12 -5.28 2.13 -14.58
C ILE A 12 -5.67 3.47 -13.95
N GLY A 13 -6.70 4.14 -14.50
CA GLY A 13 -7.20 5.40 -13.97
C GLY A 13 -7.70 5.27 -12.52
N GLY A 14 -8.49 4.24 -12.23
CA GLY A 14 -8.96 3.97 -10.87
C GLY A 14 -7.81 3.67 -9.90
N LEU A 15 -6.81 2.92 -10.34
CA LEU A 15 -5.62 2.63 -9.52
C LEU A 15 -4.81 3.90 -9.23
N ALA A 16 -4.60 4.75 -10.24
CA ALA A 16 -3.91 6.02 -10.08
C ALA A 16 -4.64 6.96 -9.11
N LEU A 17 -5.97 7.05 -9.21
CA LEU A 17 -6.80 7.84 -8.30
C LEU A 17 -6.72 7.31 -6.86
N GLY A 18 -6.78 5.99 -6.69
CA GLY A 18 -6.61 5.36 -5.38
C GLY A 18 -5.25 5.64 -4.76
N LEU A 19 -4.17 5.55 -5.54
CA LEU A 19 -2.81 5.90 -5.11
C LEU A 19 -2.67 7.39 -4.77
N LEU A 20 -3.33 8.27 -5.53
CA LEU A 20 -3.31 9.71 -5.28
C LEU A 20 -4.00 10.06 -3.96
N ILE A 21 -5.17 9.47 -3.71
CA ILE A 21 -5.88 9.66 -2.44
C ILE A 21 -5.04 9.12 -1.28
N LEU A 22 -4.46 7.93 -1.43
CA LEU A 22 -3.63 7.31 -0.40
C LEU A 22 -2.41 8.17 -0.06
N THR A 23 -1.70 8.66 -1.06
CA THR A 23 -0.51 9.51 -0.86
C THR A 23 -0.88 10.86 -0.23
N ARG A 24 -2.03 11.44 -0.60
CA ARG A 24 -2.57 12.64 0.07
C ARG A 24 -2.87 12.41 1.54
N LEU A 25 -3.55 11.32 1.89
CA LEU A 25 -3.84 10.96 3.28
C LEU A 25 -2.56 10.75 4.10
N ILE A 26 -1.57 10.05 3.54
CA ILE A 26 -0.28 9.85 4.21
C ILE A 26 0.42 11.19 4.45
N SER A 27 0.41 12.09 3.45
CA SER A 27 1.01 13.42 3.59
C SER A 27 0.34 14.23 4.69
N GLU A 28 -0.99 14.26 4.73
CA GLU A 28 -1.74 15.03 5.74
C GLU A 28 -1.53 14.50 7.15
N LEU A 29 -1.55 13.18 7.33
CA LEU A 29 -1.18 12.54 8.60
C LEU A 29 0.25 12.91 9.01
N SER A 30 1.18 12.93 8.07
CA SER A 30 2.58 13.25 8.35
C SER A 30 2.77 14.69 8.80
N PHE A 31 2.01 15.64 8.23
CA PHE A 31 1.98 17.01 8.72
C PHE A 31 1.43 17.09 10.15
N TRP A 32 0.32 16.42 10.40
CA TRP A 32 -0.33 16.40 11.72
C TRP A 32 0.59 15.81 12.81
N LEU A 33 1.36 14.77 12.49
CA LEU A 33 2.35 14.19 13.39
C LEU A 33 3.62 15.03 13.53
N ALA A 34 3.99 15.80 12.50
CA ALA A 34 5.16 16.68 12.53
C ALA A 34 4.95 17.93 13.39
N GLU A 35 3.73 18.50 13.41
CA GLU A 35 3.42 19.72 14.16
C GLU A 35 3.84 19.69 15.64
N PRO A 36 3.45 18.70 16.47
CA PRO A 36 3.79 18.72 17.89
C PRO A 36 5.30 18.66 18.14
N LEU A 37 6.03 17.90 17.31
CA LEU A 37 7.49 17.80 17.37
C LEU A 37 8.17 19.10 16.92
N TYR A 38 7.63 19.74 15.89
CA TYR A 38 8.12 21.02 15.42
C TYR A 38 8.00 22.10 16.50
N TYR A 39 6.86 22.21 17.19
CA TYR A 39 6.69 23.19 18.26
C TYR A 39 7.68 23.02 19.41
N GLN A 40 8.05 21.78 19.74
CA GLN A 40 9.05 21.49 20.78
C GLN A 40 10.46 21.91 20.37
N TRP A 41 10.79 21.79 19.09
CA TRP A 41 12.15 22.00 18.57
C TRP A 41 12.29 23.29 17.75
N ARG A 42 11.24 24.12 17.71
CA ARG A 42 11.20 25.37 16.95
C ARG A 42 12.37 26.31 17.26
N GLN A 43 12.89 26.26 18.49
CA GLN A 43 14.05 27.05 18.90
C GLN A 43 15.33 26.71 18.12
N LEU A 44 15.42 25.50 17.55
CA LEU A 44 16.54 25.03 16.74
C LEU A 44 16.43 25.42 15.26
N ASP A 45 15.28 25.96 14.83
CA ASP A 45 15.02 26.37 13.45
C ASP A 45 14.54 27.84 13.39
N PRO A 46 15.50 28.80 13.35
CA PRO A 46 15.16 30.22 13.22
C PRO A 46 14.44 30.53 11.90
N ASP A 47 14.62 29.72 10.87
CA ASP A 47 14.03 29.88 9.54
C ASP A 47 12.61 29.29 9.45
N ASN A 48 12.13 28.62 10.51
CA ASN A 48 10.77 28.10 10.68
C ASN A 48 10.24 27.21 9.55
N SER A 49 11.12 26.62 8.72
CA SER A 49 10.72 25.98 7.47
C SER A 49 11.41 24.64 7.27
N PHE A 50 12.72 24.57 7.51
CA PHE A 50 13.50 23.37 7.26
C PHE A 50 13.12 22.21 8.20
N LEU A 51 12.95 22.50 9.49
CA LEU A 51 12.65 21.50 10.51
C LEU A 51 11.27 20.87 10.30
N MET A 52 10.27 21.70 9.99
CA MET A 52 8.91 21.24 9.74
C MET A 52 8.83 20.31 8.53
N ILE A 53 9.47 20.69 7.42
CA ILE A 53 9.52 19.89 6.19
C ILE A 53 10.28 18.58 6.43
N THR A 54 11.38 18.63 7.18
CA THR A 54 12.18 17.44 7.50
C THR A 54 11.38 16.45 8.35
N LEU A 55 10.73 16.93 9.41
CA LEU A 55 9.86 16.09 10.25
C LEU A 55 8.70 15.50 9.45
N HIS A 56 8.08 16.30 8.59
CA HIS A 56 7.03 15.84 7.68
C HIS A 56 7.51 14.68 6.81
N HIS A 57 8.67 14.80 6.14
CA HIS A 57 9.19 13.74 5.27
C HIS A 57 9.61 12.49 6.03
N LEU A 58 10.15 12.62 7.25
CA LEU A 58 10.46 11.48 8.11
C LEU A 58 9.19 10.68 8.47
N TRP A 59 8.12 11.37 8.84
CA TRP A 59 6.82 10.74 9.10
C TRP A 59 6.22 10.13 7.83
N GLN A 60 6.27 10.86 6.72
CA GLN A 60 5.73 10.40 5.44
C GLN A 60 6.43 9.12 4.97
N GLY A 61 7.76 9.07 5.06
CA GLY A 61 8.54 7.88 4.75
C GLY A 61 8.21 6.71 5.68
N SER A 62 8.11 6.96 6.99
CA SER A 62 7.81 5.93 8.00
C SER A 62 6.41 5.32 7.81
N ILE A 63 5.40 6.16 7.59
CA ILE A 63 4.02 5.72 7.35
C ILE A 63 3.92 5.00 6.01
N ALA A 64 4.55 5.53 4.95
CA ALA A 64 4.57 4.87 3.65
C ALA A 64 5.23 3.48 3.73
N LEU A 65 6.35 3.35 4.45
CA LEU A 65 7.01 2.07 4.66
C LEU A 65 6.08 1.08 5.38
N LEU A 66 5.39 1.52 6.44
CA LEU A 66 4.44 0.69 7.18
C LEU A 66 3.30 0.21 6.27
N VAL A 67 2.73 1.11 5.46
CA VAL A 67 1.69 0.78 4.48
C VAL A 67 2.18 -0.26 3.48
N ILE A 68 3.39 -0.10 2.94
CA ILE A 68 3.99 -1.06 2.00
C ILE A 68 4.16 -2.43 2.67
N ILE A 69 4.65 -2.49 3.91
CA ILE A 69 4.82 -3.74 4.67
C ILE A 69 3.47 -4.43 4.87
N VAL A 70 2.42 -3.69 5.25
CA VAL A 70 1.07 -4.22 5.42
C VAL A 70 0.53 -4.78 4.11
N ILE A 71 0.64 -4.03 3.01
CA ILE A 71 0.19 -4.47 1.69
C ILE A 71 0.96 -5.73 1.27
N ALA A 72 2.29 -5.73 1.40
CA ALA A 72 3.13 -6.86 1.02
C ALA A 72 2.79 -8.12 1.84
N ARG A 73 2.54 -7.98 3.15
CA ARG A 73 2.14 -9.09 4.02
C ARG A 73 0.78 -9.65 3.60
N ASN A 74 -0.20 -8.80 3.33
CA ASN A 74 -1.52 -9.24 2.86
C ASN A 74 -1.43 -9.94 1.50
N ILE A 75 -0.66 -9.41 0.55
CA ILE A 75 -0.45 -10.06 -0.75
C ILE A 75 0.16 -11.45 -0.56
N ARG A 76 1.20 -11.59 0.27
CA ARG A 76 1.82 -12.90 0.55
C ARG A 76 0.81 -13.90 1.14
N LEU A 77 -0.03 -13.47 2.09
CA LEU A 77 -1.08 -14.31 2.67
C LEU A 77 -2.10 -14.76 1.61
N LEU A 78 -2.59 -13.82 0.79
CA LEU A 78 -3.52 -14.11 -0.31
C LEU A 78 -2.92 -15.07 -1.34
N THR A 79 -1.65 -14.90 -1.71
CA THR A 79 -0.96 -15.83 -2.62
C THR A 79 -0.82 -17.22 -2.00
N SER A 80 -0.50 -17.31 -0.71
CA SER A 80 -0.39 -18.59 0.00
C SER A 80 -1.72 -19.34 0.05
N ILE A 81 -2.83 -18.64 0.32
CA ILE A 81 -4.18 -19.23 0.34
C ILE A 81 -4.56 -19.71 -1.07
N SER A 82 -4.35 -18.88 -2.09
CA SER A 82 -4.65 -19.24 -3.50
C SER A 82 -3.90 -20.49 -3.95
N HIS A 83 -2.64 -20.67 -3.53
CA HIS A 83 -1.86 -21.85 -3.84
C HIS A 83 -2.38 -23.11 -3.12
N SER A 84 -2.77 -22.99 -1.85
CA SER A 84 -3.37 -24.08 -1.07
C SER A 84 -4.68 -24.57 -1.69
N THR A 85 -5.59 -23.65 -2.07
CA THR A 85 -6.87 -24.00 -2.69
C THR A 85 -6.70 -24.69 -4.04
N ARG A 86 -5.74 -24.25 -4.85
CA ARG A 86 -5.47 -24.83 -6.18
C ARG A 86 -4.85 -26.23 -6.09
N CYS A 87 -4.07 -26.50 -5.06
CA CYS A 87 -3.50 -27.84 -4.82
C CYS A 87 -4.58 -28.83 -4.34
N GLY A 88 -5.42 -28.43 -3.37
CA GLY A 88 -6.54 -29.25 -2.90
C GLY A 88 -7.54 -29.60 -4.00
N SER A 89 -7.85 -28.64 -4.88
CA SER A 89 -8.72 -28.87 -6.04
C SER A 89 -8.11 -29.86 -7.05
N ARG A 90 -6.78 -29.88 -7.22
CA ARG A 90 -6.09 -30.76 -8.17
C ARG A 90 -5.95 -32.20 -7.65
N ILE A 91 -5.85 -32.37 -6.33
CA ILE A 91 -5.88 -33.69 -5.68
C ILE A 91 -7.29 -34.27 -5.76
N ALA A 92 -8.32 -33.47 -5.51
CA ALA A 92 -9.72 -33.91 -5.61
C ALA A 92 -10.11 -34.36 -7.03
N THR A 93 -9.62 -33.70 -8.08
CA THR A 93 -9.83 -34.14 -9.46
C THR A 93 -9.02 -35.38 -9.83
N SER A 94 -7.83 -35.57 -9.25
CA SER A 94 -7.03 -36.79 -9.45
C SER A 94 -7.65 -38.04 -8.80
N CYS A 95 -8.41 -37.90 -7.72
CA CYS A 95 -9.09 -39.03 -7.06
C CYS A 95 -10.39 -39.46 -7.77
N ASN A 96 -10.99 -38.58 -8.59
CA ASN A 96 -12.23 -38.87 -9.34
C ASN A 96 -11.98 -39.46 -10.74
N SER A 97 -10.71 -39.63 -11.14
CA SER A 97 -10.33 -40.16 -12.46
C SER A 97 -9.75 -41.58 -12.41
N SER A 98 -9.94 -42.33 -11.32
CA SER A 98 -9.71 -43.78 -11.33
C SER A 98 -10.96 -44.48 -11.88
N PRO A 99 -10.95 -44.97 -13.14
CA PRO A 99 -11.99 -45.86 -13.61
C PRO A 99 -11.93 -47.16 -12.80
N ALA A 100 -13.07 -47.52 -12.21
CA ALA A 100 -13.32 -48.86 -11.72
C ALA A 100 -13.46 -49.85 -12.89
#